data_AF-A0A7Y5XNU4-F1
#
_entry.id   AF-A0A7Y5XNU4-F1
#
_cell.length_a   1.000
_cell.length_b   1.000
_cell.length_c   1.000
_cell.angle_alpha   90.00
_cell.angle_beta   90.00
_cell.angle_gamma   90.00
#
_symmetry.space_group_name_H-M   'P 1'
#
loop_
_entity.id
_entity.type
_entity.pdbx_description
1 polymer ?
#
loop_
_entity_poly.entity_id
_entity_poly.type
_entity_poly.pdbx_seq_one_letter_code
_entity_poly.pdbx_strand_id
1 'polypeptide(L)'
;MQWWEENKRQTARIALAIAMVVGVDIVARLILRLAMPDSQDDIIPGLIVDACIATTIGVWAFFRARRALVSTVAGEGFFVIAISMLLIAFIGPWVSGDGFGAPIGVMAGRCAVAALVLAVGGALGILTAVAFGIDPLSKAYHAHVERTRQRPRRR
;
A
#
# COMPACT_ATOMS: atom_id res chain seq x y z
N MET A 1 -24.57 3.95 -19.29
CA MET A 1 -24.50 2.73 -18.44
C MET A 1 -23.07 2.23 -18.20
N GLN A 2 -22.16 2.22 -19.18
CA GLN A 2 -20.77 1.74 -19.01
C GLN A 2 -19.94 2.48 -17.93
N TRP A 3 -20.13 3.80 -17.78
CA TRP A 3 -19.44 4.59 -16.74
C TRP A 3 -19.72 4.11 -15.30
N TRP A 4 -20.92 3.61 -15.05
CA TRP A 4 -21.36 3.17 -13.72
C TRP A 4 -20.72 1.81 -13.32
N GLU A 5 -20.50 0.94 -14.30
CA GLU A 5 -19.86 -0.38 -14.11
C GLU A 5 -18.34 -0.25 -13.88
N GLU A 6 -17.69 0.69 -14.55
CA GLU A 6 -16.25 0.91 -14.40
C GLU A 6 -15.91 1.48 -13.01
N ASN A 7 -16.74 2.39 -12.49
CA ASN A 7 -16.56 2.96 -11.16
C ASN A 7 -16.74 1.90 -10.04
N LYS A 8 -17.73 1.00 -10.16
CA LYS A 8 -17.90 -0.13 -9.23
C LYS A 8 -16.67 -1.03 -9.14
N ARG A 9 -16.03 -1.32 -10.28
CA ARG A 9 -14.84 -2.18 -10.31
C ARG A 9 -13.65 -1.50 -9.65
N GLN A 10 -13.51 -0.18 -9.80
CA GLN A 10 -12.45 0.59 -9.16
C GLN A 10 -12.65 0.62 -7.64
N THR A 11 -13.85 0.95 -7.16
CA THR A 11 -14.15 0.98 -5.72
C THR A 11 -14.01 -0.40 -5.07
N ALA A 12 -14.47 -1.47 -5.72
CA ALA A 12 -14.30 -2.84 -5.22
C ALA A 12 -12.82 -3.24 -5.06
N ARG A 13 -11.95 -2.80 -5.97
CA ARG A 13 -10.50 -3.07 -5.89
C ARG A 13 -9.83 -2.30 -4.77
N ILE A 14 -10.18 -1.02 -4.60
CA ILE A 14 -9.68 -0.18 -3.50
C ILE A 14 -10.12 -0.79 -2.16
N ALA A 15 -11.40 -1.16 -2.05
CA ALA A 15 -11.94 -1.83 -0.86
C ALA A 15 -11.23 -3.15 -0.57
N LEU A 16 -10.96 -3.96 -1.59
CA LEU A 16 -10.20 -5.21 -1.44
C LEU A 16 -8.76 -4.96 -0.96
N ALA A 17 -8.09 -3.93 -1.49
CA ALA A 17 -6.73 -3.58 -1.07
C ALA A 17 -6.70 -3.14 0.40
N ILE A 18 -7.64 -2.29 0.81
CA ILE A 18 -7.81 -1.86 2.20
C ILE A 18 -8.08 -3.07 3.10
N ALA A 19 -9.01 -3.94 2.71
CA ALA A 19 -9.35 -5.14 3.46
C ALA A 19 -8.14 -6.08 3.62
N MET A 20 -7.31 -6.22 2.59
CA MET A 20 -6.09 -7.04 2.65
C MET A 20 -5.07 -6.45 3.63
N VAL A 21 -4.82 -5.13 3.54
CA VAL A 21 -3.86 -4.44 4.43
C VAL A 21 -4.31 -4.51 5.88
N VAL A 22 -5.57 -4.16 6.15
CA VAL A 22 -6.14 -4.19 7.50
C VAL A 22 -6.24 -5.62 8.04
N GLY A 23 -6.63 -6.59 7.19
CA GLY A 23 -6.68 -8.00 7.57
C GLY A 23 -5.31 -8.55 7.97
N VAL A 24 -4.25 -8.19 7.24
CA VAL A 24 -2.86 -8.56 7.60
C VAL A 24 -2.43 -7.92 8.92
N ASP A 25 -2.73 -6.64 9.15
CA ASP A 25 -2.43 -5.96 10.42
C ASP A 25 -3.10 -6.68 11.61
N ILE A 26 -4.40 -6.97 11.52
CA ILE A 26 -5.16 -7.66 12.57
C ILE A 26 -4.56 -9.03 12.86
N VAL A 27 -4.30 -9.83 11.82
CA VAL A 27 -3.74 -11.18 11.98
C VAL A 27 -2.34 -11.12 12.57
N ALA A 28 -1.48 -10.22 12.10
CA ALA A 28 -0.12 -10.05 12.62
C ALA A 28 -0.13 -9.66 14.10
N ARG A 29 -0.98 -8.70 14.50
CA ARG A 29 -1.16 -8.31 15.91
C ARG A 29 -1.70 -9.46 16.76
N LEU A 30 -2.65 -10.23 16.23
CA LEU A 30 -3.21 -11.38 16.96
C LEU A 30 -2.16 -12.47 17.16
N ILE A 31 -1.37 -12.78 16.13
CA ILE A 31 -0.27 -13.75 16.22
C ILE A 31 0.74 -13.30 17.27
N LEU A 32 1.15 -12.02 17.26
CA LEU A 32 2.09 -11.50 18.25
C LEU A 32 1.52 -11.53 19.66
N ARG A 33 0.24 -11.19 19.82
CA ARG A 33 -0.45 -11.27 21.12
C ARG A 33 -0.49 -12.70 21.66
N LEU A 34 -0.64 -13.71 20.80
CA LEU A 34 -0.67 -15.12 21.20
C LEU A 34 0.74 -15.70 21.40
N ALA A 35 1.72 -15.27 20.61
CA ALA A 35 3.07 -15.81 20.62
C ALA A 35 3.96 -15.17 21.70
N MET A 36 3.75 -13.89 22.01
CA MET A 36 4.59 -13.10 22.91
C MET A 36 3.75 -12.15 23.77
N PRO A 37 2.99 -12.68 24.76
CA PRO A 37 2.08 -11.87 25.58
C PRO A 37 2.81 -10.84 26.46
N ASP A 38 4.05 -11.13 26.90
CA ASP A 38 4.82 -10.26 27.81
C ASP A 38 5.67 -9.20 27.11
N SER A 39 5.76 -9.22 25.77
CA SER A 39 6.61 -8.30 25.00
C SER A 39 5.81 -7.23 24.26
N GLN A 40 4.62 -6.84 24.76
CA GLN A 40 3.77 -5.85 24.08
C GLN A 40 4.42 -4.46 24.00
N ASP A 41 5.32 -4.12 24.92
CA ASP A 41 6.04 -2.84 24.94
C ASP A 41 7.35 -2.86 24.15
N ASP A 42 7.74 -4.02 23.59
CA ASP A 42 8.98 -4.13 22.82
C ASP A 42 8.85 -3.55 21.41
N ILE A 43 9.91 -2.89 20.96
CA ILE A 43 9.99 -2.28 19.63
C ILE A 43 10.01 -3.35 18.53
N ILE A 44 10.57 -4.53 18.81
CA ILE A 44 10.81 -5.60 17.82
C ILE A 44 9.49 -6.17 17.27
N PRO A 45 8.51 -6.60 18.10
CA PRO A 45 7.19 -7.03 17.61
C PRO A 45 6.49 -5.99 16.74
N GLY A 46 6.54 -4.71 17.14
CA GLY A 46 5.96 -3.61 16.37
C GLY A 46 6.58 -3.49 14.97
N LEU A 47 7.90 -3.56 14.89
CA LEU A 47 8.64 -3.50 13.63
C LEU A 47 8.26 -4.66 12.68
N ILE A 48 8.01 -5.85 13.22
CA ILE A 48 7.59 -7.02 12.42
C ILE A 48 6.23 -6.77 11.78
N VAL A 49 5.25 -6.24 12.53
CA VAL A 49 3.92 -5.89 11.99
C VAL A 49 4.05 -4.85 10.89
N ASP A 50 4.82 -3.78 11.15
CA ASP A 50 5.05 -2.71 10.19
C ASP A 50 5.72 -3.22 8.91
N ALA A 51 6.69 -4.14 9.02
CA ALA A 51 7.32 -4.78 7.88
C ALA A 51 6.34 -5.64 7.06
N CYS A 52 5.45 -6.38 7.72
CA CYS A 52 4.40 -7.17 7.05
C CYS A 52 3.42 -6.27 6.27
N ILE A 53 3.00 -5.16 6.87
CA ILE A 53 2.11 -4.18 6.24
C ILE A 53 2.81 -3.50 5.06
N ALA A 54 4.04 -3.02 5.25
CA ALA A 54 4.86 -2.42 4.20
C ALA A 54 5.05 -3.36 3.01
N THR A 55 5.30 -4.64 3.28
CA THR A 55 5.45 -5.66 2.23
C THR A 55 4.14 -5.89 1.49
N THR A 56 3.01 -5.97 2.21
CA THR A 56 1.68 -6.19 1.62
C THR A 56 1.30 -5.05 0.67
N ILE A 57 1.43 -3.80 1.12
CA ILE A 57 1.14 -2.63 0.27
C ILE A 57 2.13 -2.52 -0.89
N GLY A 58 3.40 -2.88 -0.67
CA GLY A 58 4.43 -2.89 -1.71
C GLY A 58 4.13 -3.91 -2.80
N VAL A 59 3.72 -5.13 -2.44
CA VAL A 59 3.29 -6.16 -3.41
C VAL A 59 2.07 -5.69 -4.19
N TRP A 60 1.07 -5.13 -3.52
CA TRP A 60 -0.12 -4.57 -4.19
C TRP A 60 0.27 -3.46 -5.18
N ALA A 61 1.08 -2.51 -4.74
CA ALA A 61 1.53 -1.38 -5.55
C ALA A 61 2.37 -1.85 -6.75
N PHE A 62 3.24 -2.84 -6.56
CA PHE A 62 4.02 -3.48 -7.62
C PHE A 62 3.13 -4.09 -8.70
N PHE A 63 2.16 -4.94 -8.31
CA PHE A 63 1.24 -5.54 -9.26
C PHE A 63 0.36 -4.51 -9.98
N ARG A 64 0.02 -3.41 -9.30
CA ARG A 64 -0.78 -2.35 -9.89
C ARG A 64 0.02 -1.49 -10.88
N ALA A 65 1.25 -1.12 -10.53
CA ALA A 65 2.16 -0.37 -11.38
C ALA A 65 2.46 -1.11 -12.70
N ARG A 66 2.40 -2.45 -12.71
CA ARG A 66 2.49 -3.25 -13.94
C ARG A 66 1.33 -3.05 -14.92
N ARG A 67 0.15 -2.65 -14.44
CA ARG A 67 -1.10 -2.63 -15.22
C ARG A 67 -1.68 -1.23 -15.47
N ALA A 68 -1.15 -0.19 -14.81
CA ALA A 68 -1.67 1.18 -14.90
C ALA A 68 -0.56 2.21 -14.84
N LEU A 69 -0.86 3.43 -15.30
CA LEU A 69 0.03 4.58 -15.19
C LEU A 69 0.26 4.94 -13.72
N VAL A 70 1.49 5.38 -13.40
CA VAL A 70 1.89 5.75 -12.04
C VAL A 70 0.96 6.81 -11.43
N SER A 71 0.45 7.75 -12.22
CA SER A 71 -0.51 8.76 -11.77
C SER A 71 -1.82 8.17 -11.25
N THR A 72 -2.35 7.15 -11.94
CA THR A 72 -3.56 6.44 -11.50
C THR A 72 -3.29 5.62 -10.25
N VAL A 73 -2.15 4.93 -10.20
CA VAL A 73 -1.75 4.12 -9.03
C VAL A 73 -1.53 5.01 -7.79
N ALA A 74 -0.94 6.18 -7.96
CA ALA A 74 -0.74 7.15 -6.88
C ALA A 74 -2.08 7.67 -6.34
N GLY A 75 -3.04 7.98 -7.22
CA GLY A 75 -4.39 8.41 -6.83
C GLY A 75 -5.16 7.33 -6.07
N GLU A 76 -5.21 6.09 -6.60
CA GLU A 76 -5.82 4.95 -5.89
C GLU A 76 -5.09 4.66 -4.58
N GLY A 77 -3.75 4.70 -4.59
CA GLY A 77 -2.89 4.47 -3.45
C GLY A 77 -3.13 5.45 -2.31
N PHE A 78 -3.41 6.73 -2.61
CA PHE A 78 -3.75 7.72 -1.58
C PHE A 78 -4.97 7.28 -0.76
N PHE A 79 -6.05 6.83 -1.41
CA PHE A 79 -7.25 6.37 -0.70
C PHE A 79 -6.98 5.09 0.10
N VAL A 80 -6.21 4.15 -0.47
CA VAL A 80 -5.81 2.93 0.24
C VAL A 80 -5.02 3.27 1.49
N ILE A 81 -4.04 4.17 1.40
CA ILE A 81 -3.20 4.59 2.52
C ILE A 81 -4.05 5.32 3.56
N ALA A 82 -4.80 6.35 3.16
CA ALA A 82 -5.57 7.19 4.09
C ALA A 82 -6.62 6.39 4.86
N ILE A 83 -7.36 5.53 4.16
CA ILE A 83 -8.41 4.72 4.79
C ILE A 83 -7.78 3.62 5.65
N SER A 84 -6.77 2.90 5.15
CA SER A 84 -6.11 1.84 5.93
C SER A 84 -5.42 2.38 7.18
N MET A 85 -4.75 3.53 7.09
CA MET A 85 -4.15 4.21 8.25
C MET A 85 -5.20 4.48 9.33
N LEU A 86 -6.37 5.00 8.94
CA LEU A 86 -7.46 5.31 9.87
C LEU A 86 -8.00 4.02 10.49
N LEU A 87 -8.27 2.98 9.68
CA LEU A 87 -8.72 1.68 10.18
C LEU A 87 -7.72 1.03 11.13
N ILE A 88 -6.42 1.03 10.80
CA ILE A 88 -5.37 0.47 11.65
C ILE A 88 -5.28 1.23 12.98
N ALA A 89 -5.36 2.56 12.95
CA ALA A 89 -5.32 3.37 14.16
C ALA A 89 -6.53 3.11 15.10
N PHE A 90 -7.70 2.84 14.53
CA PHE A 90 -8.92 2.54 15.30
C PHE A 90 -9.01 1.08 15.75
N ILE A 91 -8.64 0.12 14.90
CA ILE A 91 -8.74 -1.32 15.17
C ILE A 91 -7.55 -1.82 15.98
N GLY A 92 -6.36 -1.26 15.75
CA GLY A 92 -5.12 -1.67 16.42
C GLY A 92 -5.26 -1.79 17.95
N PRO A 93 -5.77 -0.76 18.65
CA PRO A 93 -5.99 -0.80 20.10
C PRO A 93 -6.93 -1.93 20.55
N TRP A 94 -8.02 -2.18 19.81
CA TRP A 94 -8.96 -3.26 20.10
C TRP A 94 -8.29 -4.64 20.05
N VAL A 95 -7.42 -4.85 19.06
CA VAL A 95 -6.74 -6.15 18.88
C VAL A 95 -5.61 -6.33 19.90
N SER A 96 -4.91 -5.25 20.27
CA SER A 96 -3.84 -5.31 21.28
C SER A 96 -4.37 -5.43 22.71
N GLY A 97 -5.62 -5.02 22.96
CA GLY A 97 -6.22 -5.01 24.31
C GLY A 97 -6.07 -3.67 25.03
N ASP A 98 -5.42 -2.68 24.39
CA ASP A 98 -5.40 -1.30 24.86
C ASP A 98 -6.79 -0.70 24.64
N GLY A 99 -7.54 -0.44 25.72
CA GLY A 99 -8.80 0.29 25.62
C GLY A 99 -8.63 1.68 25.00
N PHE A 100 -9.73 2.32 24.60
CA PHE A 100 -9.75 3.69 24.04
C PHE A 100 -9.23 4.81 24.98
N GLY A 101 -8.68 4.47 26.15
CA GLY A 101 -8.16 5.43 27.13
C GLY A 101 -6.79 6.05 26.76
N ALA A 102 -6.20 5.67 25.62
CA ALA A 102 -4.91 6.22 25.20
C ALA A 102 -5.01 7.74 24.89
N PRO A 103 -4.03 8.56 25.30
CA PRO A 103 -4.00 9.97 24.96
C PRO A 103 -4.03 10.21 23.44
N ILE A 104 -4.69 11.28 23.00
CA ILE A 104 -4.77 11.68 21.57
C ILE A 104 -3.40 11.70 20.89
N GLY A 105 -2.34 12.12 21.60
CA GLY A 105 -0.97 12.14 21.07
C GLY A 105 -0.44 10.76 20.68
N VAL A 106 -0.80 9.70 21.41
CA VAL A 106 -0.42 8.32 21.08
C VAL A 106 -1.15 7.84 19.83
N MET A 107 -2.44 8.18 19.71
CA MET A 107 -3.23 7.85 18.53
C MET A 107 -2.71 8.58 17.28
N ALA A 108 -2.38 9.86 17.40
CA ALA A 108 -1.78 10.65 16.33
C ALA A 108 -0.40 10.11 15.90
N GLY A 109 0.43 9.69 16.87
CA GLY A 109 1.70 9.02 16.59
C GLY A 109 1.53 7.71 15.84
N ARG A 110 0.59 6.86 16.27
CA ARG A 110 0.25 5.59 15.58
C ARG A 110 -0.24 5.83 14.15
N CYS A 111 -1.09 6.84 13.93
CA CYS A 111 -1.50 7.27 12.59
C CYS A 111 -0.30 7.70 11.73
N ALA A 112 0.59 8.53 12.28
CA ALA A 112 1.75 9.04 11.56
C ALA A 112 2.71 7.91 11.15
N VAL A 113 2.98 6.96 12.06
CA VAL A 113 3.82 5.79 11.77
C VAL A 113 3.16 4.92 10.70
N ALA A 114 1.87 4.59 10.85
CA ALA A 114 1.14 3.80 9.86
C ALA A 114 1.14 4.47 8.47
N ALA A 115 0.93 5.80 8.41
CA ALA A 115 1.00 6.57 7.17
C ALA A 115 2.37 6.45 6.51
N LEU A 116 3.45 6.60 7.30
CA LEU A 116 4.82 6.53 6.82
C LEU A 116 5.15 5.13 6.28
N VAL A 117 4.83 4.08 7.05
CA VAL A 117 5.05 2.68 6.66
C VAL A 117 4.31 2.35 5.36
N LEU A 118 3.05 2.76 5.25
CA LEU A 118 2.24 2.53 4.05
C LEU A 118 2.77 3.32 2.84
N ALA A 119 3.18 4.57 3.04
CA ALA A 119 3.74 5.40 1.97
C ALA A 119 5.09 4.86 1.48
N VAL A 120 5.99 4.47 2.40
CA VAL A 120 7.30 3.89 2.07
C VAL A 120 7.14 2.55 1.38
N GLY A 121 6.30 1.65 1.92
CA GLY A 121 6.03 0.35 1.30
C GLY A 121 5.43 0.49 -0.11
N GLY A 122 4.45 1.38 -0.28
CA GLY A 122 3.84 1.66 -1.58
C GLY A 122 4.84 2.25 -2.57
N ALA A 123 5.65 3.22 -2.15
CA ALA A 123 6.69 3.82 -2.97
C ALA A 123 7.74 2.78 -3.43
N LEU A 124 8.20 1.91 -2.51
CA LEU A 124 9.12 0.83 -2.85
C LEU A 124 8.50 -0.16 -3.85
N GLY A 125 7.22 -0.49 -3.71
CA GLY A 125 6.49 -1.32 -4.67
C GLY A 125 6.42 -0.69 -6.09
N ILE A 126 6.20 0.62 -6.17
CA ILE A 126 6.20 1.35 -7.45
C ILE A 126 7.62 1.41 -8.02
N LEU A 127 8.61 1.78 -7.21
CA LEU A 127 10.01 1.90 -7.64
C LEU A 127 10.57 0.57 -8.14
N THR A 128 10.24 -0.54 -7.49
CA THR A 128 10.63 -1.88 -7.96
C THR A 128 9.99 -2.19 -9.31
N ALA A 129 8.71 -1.87 -9.53
CA ALA A 129 8.06 -2.08 -10.83
C ALA A 129 8.71 -1.24 -11.96
N VAL A 130 9.09 -0.01 -11.65
CA VAL A 130 9.82 0.90 -12.57
C VAL A 130 11.25 0.38 -12.83
N ALA A 131 11.96 -0.06 -11.80
CA ALA A 131 13.33 -0.57 -11.91
C ALA A 131 13.41 -1.82 -12.81
N PHE A 132 12.37 -2.68 -12.77
CA PHE A 132 12.28 -3.83 -13.67
C PHE A 132 11.80 -3.47 -15.10
N GLY A 133 11.50 -2.20 -15.41
CA GLY A 133 11.07 -1.74 -16.73
C GLY A 133 9.72 -2.32 -17.19
N ILE A 134 8.88 -2.76 -16.24
CA ILE A 134 7.59 -3.39 -16.54
C ILE A 134 6.50 -2.33 -16.67
N ASP A 135 6.81 -1.08 -16.34
CA ASP A 135 5.88 0.03 -16.36
C ASP A 135 5.42 0.36 -17.80
N PRO A 136 4.14 0.73 -17.97
CA PRO A 136 3.59 1.06 -19.29
C PRO A 136 4.30 2.23 -19.96
N LEU A 137 4.89 3.12 -19.16
CA LEU A 137 5.50 4.36 -19.63
C LEU A 137 6.87 4.09 -20.27
N SER A 138 7.69 3.23 -19.66
CA SER A 138 8.93 2.72 -20.28
C SER A 138 8.65 1.95 -21.57
N LYS A 139 7.58 1.13 -21.61
CA LYS A 139 7.15 0.46 -22.85
C LYS A 139 6.74 1.45 -23.95
N ALA A 140 6.00 2.49 -23.60
CA ALA A 140 5.60 3.54 -24.54
C ALA A 140 6.82 4.32 -25.07
N TYR A 141 7.81 4.58 -24.21
CA TYR A 141 9.05 5.25 -24.59
C TYR A 141 9.89 4.39 -25.53
N HIS A 142 10.06 3.10 -25.23
CA HIS A 142 10.73 2.14 -26.11
C HIS A 142 10.05 2.06 -27.48
N ALA A 143 8.72 1.98 -27.53
CA ALA A 143 7.98 1.98 -28.79
C ALA A 143 8.15 3.28 -29.59
N HIS A 144 8.27 4.43 -28.91
CA HIS A 144 8.53 5.72 -29.57
C HIS A 144 9.94 5.79 -30.16
N VAL A 145 10.95 5.33 -29.41
CA VAL A 145 12.34 5.27 -29.87
C VAL A 145 12.48 4.33 -31.08
N GLU A 146 11.82 3.17 -31.04
CA GLU A 146 11.81 2.20 -32.14
C GLU A 146 11.22 2.80 -33.43
N ARG A 147 10.06 3.47 -33.31
CA ARG A 147 9.42 4.18 -34.43
C ARG A 147 10.28 5.30 -35.00
N THR A 148 11.04 5.99 -34.16
CA THR A 148 11.92 7.08 -34.58
C THR A 148 13.17 6.55 -35.27
N ARG A 149 13.71 5.39 -34.84
CA ARG A 149 14.83 4.70 -35.51
C ARG A 149 14.43 4.11 -36.86
N GLN A 150 13.22 3.60 -36.99
CA GLN A 150 12.72 2.98 -38.22
C GLN A 150 12.28 4.01 -39.28
N ARG A 151 12.19 5.31 -38.96
CA ARG A 151 11.96 6.32 -39.99
C ARG A 151 13.18 6.38 -40.92
N PRO A 152 13.05 6.00 -42.19
CA PRO A 152 14.15 6.16 -43.13
C PRO A 152 14.47 7.65 -43.20
N ARG A 153 15.74 8.00 -42.96
CA ARG A 153 16.25 9.34 -43.27
C ARG A 153 15.98 9.56 -44.76
N ARG A 154 14.93 10.32 -45.08
CA ARG A 154 14.73 10.85 -46.43
C ARG A 154 15.97 11.71 -46.72
N ARG A 155 16.86 11.18 -47.54
CA ARG A 155 17.82 11.96 -48.32
C ARG A 155 17.10 12.45 -49.57
#